data_AF-A0A4R2TN85-F1
#
_entry.id   AF-A0A4R2TN85-F1
#
_cell.length_a   1.000
_cell.length_b   1.000
_cell.length_c   1.000
_cell.angle_alpha   90.00
_cell.angle_beta   90.00
_cell.angle_gamma   90.00
#
_symmetry.space_group_name_H-M   'P 1'
#
loop_
_entity.id
_entity.type
_entity.pdbx_description
1 polymer ?
#
loop_
_entity_poly.entity_id
_entity_poly.type
_entity_poly.pdbx_seq_one_letter_code
_entity_poly.pdbx_strand_id
1 'polypeptide(L)'
;MDNDQVTDVWAETGSRGAVTVARSMLPSDSSLVADFRDLKPAPDDQFIATLTPCLQLVAPVGMDEDSQDTWFEAARLALDGIPIGLLQRGAAAAMQKADHPSKVVPAIMAEIGEAWARRKRLAAPVADVQVPALPEPDRCSPAEAAEIIARFKIGRSAGAVRDPSQPAPVPGATGAPSRKPNRADYIRLFGVDPGEAYDEQMAA
;
A
#
# COMPACT_ATOMS: atom_id res chain seq x y z
N MET A 1 -62.97 0.04 19.69
CA MET A 1 -62.34 0.33 21.00
C MET A 1 -60.93 -0.23 20.91
N ASP A 2 -60.02 0.33 20.11
CA ASP A 2 -59.52 1.72 20.00
C ASP A 2 -58.82 2.21 21.27
N ASN A 3 -57.48 2.28 21.15
CA ASN A 3 -56.45 3.12 21.77
C ASN A 3 -55.21 2.24 21.99
N ASP A 4 -54.13 2.30 21.22
CA ASP A 4 -53.35 3.46 20.76
C ASP A 4 -52.84 4.33 21.91
N GLN A 5 -51.54 4.20 22.20
CA GLN A 5 -50.55 5.10 22.83
C GLN A 5 -49.24 4.28 22.88
N VAL A 6 -48.23 4.45 22.01
CA VAL A 6 -47.50 5.67 21.61
C VAL A 6 -47.15 6.53 22.82
N THR A 7 -45.93 6.32 23.33
CA THR A 7 -45.17 7.38 23.98
C THR A 7 -43.82 7.50 23.29
N ASP A 8 -43.76 8.45 22.37
CA ASP A 8 -42.58 9.22 21.99
C ASP A 8 -41.88 9.72 23.24
N VAL A 9 -40.61 9.35 23.41
CA VAL A 9 -39.74 9.92 24.44
C VAL A 9 -38.38 10.14 23.78
N TRP A 10 -38.24 11.35 23.22
CA TRP A 10 -37.04 12.05 22.74
C TRP A 10 -36.69 12.00 21.24
N ALA A 11 -37.34 12.89 20.51
CA ALA A 11 -36.71 13.65 19.45
C ALA A 11 -35.75 14.72 20.02
N GLU A 12 -34.75 15.06 19.21
CA GLU A 12 -33.90 16.27 19.27
C GLU A 12 -32.86 16.40 20.39
N THR A 13 -31.62 16.00 20.06
CA THR A 13 -30.53 16.97 20.12
C THR A 13 -29.55 16.71 18.98
N GLY A 14 -29.68 17.49 17.91
CA GLY A 14 -28.62 17.61 16.93
C GLY A 14 -27.43 18.33 17.56
N SER A 15 -26.23 17.78 17.41
CA SER A 15 -25.04 18.60 17.14
C SER A 15 -23.86 17.71 16.74
N ARG A 16 -23.49 17.83 15.47
CA ARG A 16 -22.11 17.96 15.00
C ARG A 16 -21.01 17.45 15.95
N GLY A 17 -20.61 16.22 15.72
CA GLY A 17 -19.28 15.73 16.05
C GLY A 17 -18.82 14.83 14.92
N ALA A 18 -18.36 15.42 13.81
CA ALA A 18 -17.49 14.67 12.91
C ALA A 18 -16.27 14.29 13.74
N VAL A 19 -16.26 13.06 14.25
CA VAL A 19 -15.07 12.46 14.85
C VAL A 19 -14.12 12.25 13.69
N THR A 20 -13.35 13.30 13.40
CA THR A 20 -12.13 13.21 12.62
C THR A 20 -11.21 12.34 13.45
N VAL A 21 -11.31 11.01 13.25
CA VAL A 21 -10.30 10.09 13.76
C VAL A 21 -9.01 10.60 13.16
N ALA A 22 -8.15 11.14 14.02
CA ALA A 22 -6.85 11.62 13.61
C ALA A 22 -6.18 10.46 12.86
N ARG A 23 -5.71 10.76 11.65
CA ARG A 23 -4.95 9.83 10.79
C ARG A 23 -3.70 9.27 11.49
N SER A 24 -3.36 9.80 12.67
CA SER A 24 -2.29 9.36 13.56
C SER A 24 -2.62 8.14 14.44
N MET A 25 -3.86 7.63 14.44
CA MET A 25 -4.20 6.39 15.16
C MET A 25 -4.34 5.15 14.26
N LEU A 26 -4.00 5.27 12.98
CA LEU A 26 -3.66 4.07 12.22
C LEU A 26 -2.33 3.55 12.78
N PRO A 27 -2.22 2.26 13.17
CA PRO A 27 -0.89 1.68 13.38
C PRO A 27 -0.07 2.00 12.15
N SER A 28 1.16 2.49 12.34
CA SER A 28 2.11 2.70 11.26
C SER A 28 2.37 1.36 10.58
N ASP A 29 1.55 1.01 9.59
CA ASP A 29 1.71 -0.12 8.67
C ASP A 29 2.89 0.12 7.70
N SER A 30 3.88 0.90 8.11
CA SER A 30 5.07 1.22 7.32
C SER A 30 6.12 0.12 7.31
N SER A 31 5.87 -1.05 7.91
CA SER A 31 6.80 -2.19 7.85
C SER A 31 6.28 -3.44 7.13
N LEU A 32 5.02 -3.48 6.64
CA LEU A 32 4.45 -4.72 6.08
C LEU A 32 3.53 -4.53 4.88
N VAL A 33 3.59 -3.40 4.17
CA VAL A 33 3.15 -3.43 2.77
C VAL A 33 4.27 -4.13 1.99
N ALA A 34 4.28 -5.47 2.07
CA ALA A 34 5.12 -6.32 1.25
C ALA A 34 4.95 -5.83 -0.19
N ASP A 35 5.97 -5.13 -0.68
CA ASP A 35 5.94 -4.45 -1.96
C ASP A 35 5.42 -5.46 -2.98
N PHE A 36 4.31 -5.13 -3.65
CA PHE A 36 3.66 -6.08 -4.55
C PHE A 36 4.58 -6.47 -5.71
N ARG A 37 5.68 -5.74 -5.86
CA ARG A 37 6.78 -5.91 -6.81
C ARG A 37 7.94 -6.74 -6.29
N ASP A 38 7.99 -7.04 -4.99
CA ASP A 38 9.03 -7.91 -4.47
C ASP A 38 8.78 -9.35 -4.93
N LEU A 39 9.62 -9.76 -5.85
CA LEU A 39 9.67 -11.09 -6.45
C LEU A 39 10.87 -11.87 -5.92
N LYS A 40 11.70 -11.27 -5.05
CA LYS A 40 12.88 -11.94 -4.55
C LYS A 40 12.43 -13.09 -3.64
N PRO A 41 12.86 -14.33 -3.91
CA PRO A 41 12.55 -15.46 -3.04
C PRO A 41 13.06 -15.21 -1.62
N ALA A 42 12.36 -15.77 -0.63
CA ALA A 42 12.81 -15.74 0.76
C ALA A 42 14.21 -16.39 0.88
N PRO A 43 15.18 -15.71 1.53
CA PRO A 43 16.48 -16.32 1.81
C PRO A 43 16.31 -17.45 2.85
N ASP A 44 17.22 -18.41 2.81
CA ASP A 44 17.14 -19.68 3.54
C ASP A 44 16.98 -19.49 5.05
N ASP A 45 17.74 -18.56 5.63
CA ASP A 45 17.67 -18.19 7.05
C ASP A 45 16.27 -17.72 7.45
N GLN A 46 15.66 -16.86 6.64
CA GLN A 46 14.31 -16.36 6.89
C GLN A 46 13.24 -17.41 6.58
N PHE A 47 13.49 -18.30 5.62
CA PHE A 47 12.59 -19.42 5.33
C PHE A 47 12.48 -20.35 6.53
N ILE A 48 13.62 -20.78 7.07
CA ILE A 48 13.69 -21.62 8.27
C ILE A 48 13.06 -20.89 9.45
N ALA A 49 13.48 -19.65 9.74
CA ALA A 49 12.94 -18.87 10.85
C ALA A 49 11.40 -18.69 10.77
N THR A 50 10.83 -18.62 9.56
CA THR A 50 9.39 -18.47 9.35
C THR A 50 8.62 -19.77 9.55
N LEU A 51 9.17 -20.91 9.12
CA LEU A 51 8.47 -22.20 9.15
C LEU A 51 8.73 -23.04 10.41
N THR A 52 9.84 -22.81 11.13
CA THR A 52 10.14 -23.49 12.39
C THR A 52 8.98 -23.41 13.40
N PRO A 53 8.36 -22.25 13.66
CA PRO A 53 7.22 -22.18 14.58
C PRO A 53 6.01 -22.99 14.09
N CYS A 54 5.77 -23.05 12.77
CA CYS A 54 4.69 -23.86 12.22
C CYS A 54 4.93 -25.33 12.53
N LEU A 55 6.15 -25.82 12.28
CA LEU A 55 6.51 -27.21 12.55
C LEU A 55 6.45 -27.52 14.05
N GLN A 56 6.96 -26.63 14.91
CA GLN A 56 6.91 -26.83 16.36
C GLN A 56 5.49 -26.94 16.94
N LEU A 57 4.51 -26.26 16.34
CA LEU A 57 3.12 -26.34 16.78
C LEU A 57 2.42 -27.64 16.37
N VAL A 58 2.79 -28.20 15.22
CA VAL A 58 2.08 -29.36 14.64
C VAL A 58 2.92 -30.64 14.68
N ALA A 59 4.20 -30.55 15.07
CA ALA A 59 5.11 -31.68 15.08
C ALA A 59 4.54 -32.80 15.95
N PRO A 60 4.33 -34.00 15.37
CA PRO A 60 3.87 -35.13 16.15
C PRO A 60 4.95 -35.52 17.16
N VAL A 61 4.50 -35.99 18.32
CA VAL A 61 5.40 -36.57 19.33
C VAL A 61 6.16 -37.74 18.68
N GLY A 62 7.48 -37.62 18.58
CA GLY A 62 8.35 -38.64 17.98
C GLY A 62 8.93 -38.30 16.60
N MET A 63 8.69 -37.09 16.07
CA MET A 63 9.41 -36.61 14.88
C MET A 63 10.88 -36.30 15.25
N ASP A 64 11.81 -37.13 14.77
CA ASP A 64 13.25 -36.94 14.97
C ASP A 64 13.81 -35.80 14.08
N GLU A 65 15.06 -35.42 14.35
CA GLU A 65 15.75 -34.33 13.65
C GLU A 65 15.88 -34.61 12.15
N ASP A 66 16.25 -35.84 11.77
CA ASP A 66 16.35 -36.27 10.36
C ASP A 66 15.00 -36.12 9.61
N SER A 67 13.89 -36.45 10.27
CA SER A 67 12.56 -36.27 9.70
C SER A 67 12.18 -34.79 9.57
N GLN A 68 12.62 -33.95 10.52
CA GLN A 68 12.41 -32.50 10.45
C GLN A 68 13.17 -31.89 9.28
N ASP A 69 14.44 -32.26 9.12
CA ASP A 69 15.27 -31.81 7.99
C ASP A 69 14.68 -32.25 6.66
N THR A 70 14.28 -33.52 6.55
CA THR A 70 13.60 -34.05 5.36
C THR A 70 12.32 -33.28 5.04
N TRP A 71 11.56 -32.89 6.07
CA TRP A 71 10.36 -32.09 5.91
C TRP A 71 10.68 -30.67 5.45
N PHE A 72 11.71 -30.02 6.01
CA PHE A 72 12.14 -28.68 5.60
C PHE A 72 12.62 -28.66 4.15
N GLU A 73 13.38 -29.66 3.71
CA GLU A 73 13.80 -29.81 2.32
C GLU A 73 12.60 -29.96 1.37
N ALA A 74 11.64 -30.81 1.72
CA ALA A 74 10.41 -30.95 0.95
C ALA A 74 9.59 -29.65 0.91
N ALA A 75 9.50 -28.93 2.03
CA ALA A 75 8.83 -27.64 2.11
C ALA A 75 9.55 -26.59 1.26
N ARG A 76 10.89 -26.58 1.25
CA ARG A 76 11.74 -25.68 0.45
C ARG A 76 11.44 -25.85 -1.04
N LEU A 77 11.41 -27.10 -1.51
CA LEU A 77 11.08 -27.41 -2.91
C LEU A 77 9.66 -26.99 -3.28
N ALA A 78 8.69 -27.21 -2.38
CA ALA A 78 7.30 -26.89 -2.64
C ALA A 78 7.02 -25.38 -2.63
N LEU A 79 7.74 -24.62 -1.81
CA LEU A 79 7.57 -23.18 -1.60
C LEU A 79 8.65 -22.35 -2.33
N ASP A 80 9.32 -22.97 -3.30
CA ASP A 80 10.38 -22.33 -4.04
C ASP A 80 9.89 -21.06 -4.78
N GLY A 81 10.76 -20.05 -4.79
CA GLY A 81 10.48 -18.76 -5.42
C GLY A 81 9.54 -17.84 -4.65
N ILE A 82 8.93 -18.26 -3.53
CA ILE A 82 7.96 -17.44 -2.80
C ILE A 82 8.68 -16.31 -2.04
N PRO A 83 8.25 -15.04 -2.23
CA PRO A 83 8.79 -13.90 -1.49
C PRO A 83 8.47 -13.96 0.00
N ILE A 84 9.38 -13.44 0.83
CA ILE A 84 9.27 -13.53 2.30
C ILE A 84 7.94 -12.98 2.85
N GLY A 85 7.45 -11.85 2.32
CA GLY A 85 6.18 -11.28 2.80
C GLY A 85 4.97 -12.17 2.54
N LEU A 86 4.97 -12.95 1.44
CA LEU A 86 3.94 -13.95 1.20
C LEU A 86 4.13 -15.17 2.09
N LEU A 87 5.37 -15.62 2.25
CA LEU A 87 5.70 -16.76 3.12
C LEU A 87 5.25 -16.50 4.56
N GLN A 88 5.54 -15.32 5.13
CA GLN A 88 5.14 -14.93 6.48
C GLN A 88 3.62 -14.90 6.65
N ARG A 89 2.90 -14.32 5.69
CA ARG A 89 1.43 -14.32 5.69
C ARG A 89 0.87 -15.74 5.66
N GLY A 90 1.39 -16.58 4.77
CA GLY A 90 0.95 -17.97 4.65
C GLY A 90 1.27 -18.78 5.90
N ALA A 91 2.45 -18.61 6.49
CA ALA A 91 2.87 -19.27 7.72
C ALA A 91 1.96 -18.88 8.90
N ALA A 92 1.65 -17.59 9.06
CA ALA A 92 0.71 -17.13 10.08
C ALA A 92 -0.68 -17.78 9.94
N ALA A 93 -1.18 -17.94 8.71
CA ALA A 93 -2.44 -18.64 8.46
C ALA A 93 -2.34 -20.16 8.71
N ALA A 94 -1.21 -20.78 8.39
CA ALA A 94 -0.97 -22.20 8.61
C ALA A 94 -0.90 -22.55 10.10
N MET A 95 -0.26 -21.71 10.93
CA MET A 95 -0.22 -21.89 12.39
C MET A 95 -1.61 -21.95 13.03
N GLN A 96 -2.63 -21.35 12.40
CA GLN A 96 -4.00 -21.35 12.92
C GLN A 96 -4.84 -22.54 12.42
N LYS A 97 -4.48 -23.14 11.28
CA LYS A 97 -5.35 -24.07 10.54
C LYS A 97 -4.76 -25.47 10.39
N ALA A 98 -3.44 -25.59 10.36
CA ALA A 98 -2.77 -26.86 10.18
C ALA A 98 -2.73 -27.64 11.50
N ASP A 99 -3.14 -28.90 11.44
CA ASP A 99 -3.17 -29.85 12.55
C ASP A 99 -2.08 -30.92 12.44
N HIS A 100 -1.35 -30.93 11.33
CA HIS A 100 -0.32 -31.92 11.02
C HIS A 100 0.77 -31.32 10.11
N PRO A 101 2.05 -31.74 10.18
CA PRO A 101 3.13 -31.18 9.34
C PRO A 101 2.85 -31.24 7.84
N SER A 102 2.18 -32.30 7.39
CA SER A 102 1.79 -32.46 5.97
C SER A 102 0.71 -31.47 5.50
N LYS A 103 0.04 -30.75 6.41
CA LYS A 103 -1.01 -29.76 6.11
C LYS A 103 -0.49 -28.32 6.10
N VAL A 104 0.69 -28.06 6.66
CA VAL A 104 1.28 -26.72 6.74
C VAL A 104 1.48 -26.12 5.34
N VAL A 105 2.23 -26.80 4.46
CA VAL A 105 2.51 -26.30 3.10
C VAL A 105 1.22 -26.10 2.27
N PRO A 106 0.25 -27.05 2.25
CA PRO A 106 -1.04 -26.80 1.62
C PRO A 106 -1.80 -25.60 2.18
N ALA A 107 -1.78 -25.38 3.51
CA ALA A 107 -2.45 -24.24 4.13
C ALA A 107 -1.79 -22.90 3.73
N ILE A 108 -0.46 -22.86 3.67
CA ILE A 108 0.31 -21.72 3.16
C ILE A 108 -0.13 -21.41 1.72
N MET A 109 -0.11 -22.41 0.84
CA MET A 109 -0.43 -22.24 -0.57
C MET A 109 -1.89 -21.82 -0.80
N ALA A 110 -2.82 -22.32 0.01
CA ALA A 110 -4.21 -21.91 -0.03
C ALA A 110 -4.38 -20.42 0.32
N GLU A 111 -3.62 -19.92 1.29
CA GLU A 111 -3.68 -18.52 1.72
C GLU A 111 -3.06 -17.56 0.68
N ILE A 112 -1.93 -17.94 0.09
CA ILE A 112 -1.14 -17.03 -0.77
C ILE A 112 -1.39 -17.23 -2.26
N GLY A 113 -2.10 -18.29 -2.67
CA GLY A 113 -2.14 -18.78 -4.05
C GLY A 113 -2.56 -17.72 -5.06
N GLU A 114 -3.59 -16.93 -4.76
CA GLU A 114 -4.06 -15.87 -5.68
C GLU A 114 -3.03 -14.74 -5.81
N ALA A 115 -2.48 -14.28 -4.69
CA ALA A 115 -1.47 -13.22 -4.66
C ALA A 115 -0.20 -13.67 -5.39
N TRP A 116 0.22 -14.92 -5.19
CA TRP A 116 1.38 -15.50 -5.85
C TRP A 116 1.17 -15.66 -7.36
N ALA A 117 0.01 -16.18 -7.78
CA ALA A 117 -0.36 -16.29 -9.19
C ALA A 117 -0.44 -14.91 -9.88
N ARG A 118 -0.89 -13.88 -9.17
CA ARG A 118 -0.88 -12.50 -9.67
C ARG A 118 0.56 -11.98 -9.88
N ARG A 119 1.45 -12.17 -8.91
CA ARG A 119 2.86 -11.75 -9.02
C ARG A 119 3.58 -12.47 -10.16
N LYS A 120 3.41 -13.79 -10.30
CA LYS A 120 3.98 -14.56 -11.41
C LYS A 120 3.54 -14.06 -12.79
N ARG A 121 2.27 -13.64 -12.94
CA ARG A 121 1.78 -13.04 -14.19
C ARG A 121 2.41 -11.69 -14.52
N LEU A 122 2.68 -10.87 -13.50
CA LEU A 122 3.35 -9.57 -13.66
C LEU A 122 4.86 -9.70 -13.89
N ALA A 123 5.47 -10.77 -13.35
CA ALA A 123 6.87 -11.10 -13.52
C ALA A 123 7.17 -11.77 -14.87
N ALA A 124 6.16 -12.34 -15.52
CA ALA A 124 6.32 -12.93 -16.84
C ALA A 124 6.85 -11.85 -17.79
N PRO A 125 7.92 -12.11 -18.56
CA PRO A 125 8.38 -11.17 -19.56
C PRO A 125 7.18 -10.88 -20.46
N VAL A 126 6.83 -9.60 -20.58
CA VAL A 126 5.96 -9.16 -21.66
C VAL A 126 6.74 -9.57 -22.90
N ALA A 127 6.37 -10.71 -23.50
CA ALA A 127 6.87 -11.08 -24.83
C ALA A 127 6.76 -9.81 -25.66
N ASP A 128 7.77 -9.50 -26.49
CA ASP A 128 7.77 -8.36 -27.40
C ASP A 128 6.50 -8.44 -28.26
N VAL A 129 5.39 -7.96 -27.71
CA VAL A 129 4.21 -7.58 -28.42
C VAL A 129 4.75 -6.36 -29.12
N GLN A 130 5.21 -6.57 -30.34
CA GLN A 130 5.32 -5.53 -31.34
C GLN A 130 3.92 -4.94 -31.40
N VAL A 131 3.67 -3.96 -30.53
CA VAL A 131 2.49 -3.13 -30.57
C VAL A 131 2.65 -2.44 -31.92
N PRO A 132 1.86 -2.80 -32.93
CA PRO A 132 1.93 -2.07 -34.19
C PRO A 132 1.75 -0.61 -33.80
N ALA A 133 2.69 0.24 -34.23
CA ALA A 133 2.64 1.65 -33.92
C ALA A 133 1.21 2.10 -34.21
N LEU A 134 0.50 2.54 -33.15
CA LEU A 134 -0.84 3.07 -33.31
C LEU A 134 -0.72 4.13 -34.42
N PRO A 135 -1.62 4.11 -35.43
CA PRO A 135 -1.61 5.15 -36.44
C PRO A 135 -1.56 6.49 -35.71
N GLU A 136 -0.65 7.37 -36.15
CA GLU A 136 -0.52 8.68 -35.51
C GLU A 136 -1.93 9.27 -35.40
N PRO A 137 -2.38 9.62 -34.18
CA PRO A 137 -3.72 10.17 -34.03
C PRO A 137 -3.80 11.40 -34.93
N ASP A 138 -4.86 11.51 -35.73
CA ASP A 138 -5.12 12.68 -36.56
C ASP A 138 -5.01 13.92 -35.67
N ARG A 139 -3.90 14.64 -35.85
CA ARG A 139 -3.64 15.82 -35.05
C ARG A 139 -4.59 16.89 -35.54
N CYS A 140 -5.49 17.28 -34.66
CA CYS A 140 -6.38 18.43 -34.88
C CYS A 140 -5.53 19.64 -35.32
N SER A 141 -5.86 20.22 -36.46
CA SER A 141 -5.19 21.43 -36.92
C SER A 141 -5.47 22.60 -35.96
N PRO A 142 -4.59 23.61 -35.88
CA PRO A 142 -4.82 24.77 -35.01
C PRO A 142 -6.16 25.48 -35.26
N ALA A 143 -6.67 25.43 -36.50
CA ALA A 143 -7.97 26.00 -36.88
C ALA A 143 -9.15 25.18 -36.35
N GLU A 144 -9.09 23.85 -36.48
CA GLU A 144 -10.10 22.95 -35.93
C GLU A 144 -10.12 22.98 -34.40
N ALA A 145 -8.95 23.12 -33.77
CA ALA A 145 -8.86 23.28 -32.32
C ALA A 145 -9.55 24.57 -31.86
N ALA A 146 -9.37 25.67 -32.60
CA ALA A 146 -10.06 26.93 -32.33
C ALA A 146 -11.58 26.81 -32.51
N GLU A 147 -12.05 26.05 -33.51
CA GLU A 147 -13.47 25.79 -33.71
C GLU A 147 -14.05 24.93 -32.57
N ILE A 148 -13.35 23.87 -32.16
CA ILE A 148 -13.75 23.02 -31.03
C ILE A 148 -13.81 23.82 -29.73
N ILE A 149 -12.81 24.67 -29.47
CA ILE A 149 -12.77 25.56 -28.29
C ILE A 149 -13.96 26.54 -28.32
N ALA A 150 -14.25 27.14 -29.47
CA ALA A 150 -15.38 28.05 -29.64
C ALA A 150 -16.73 27.34 -29.47
N ARG A 151 -16.85 26.14 -30.04
CA ARG A 151 -18.08 25.32 -30.03
C ARG A 151 -18.42 24.78 -28.65
N PHE A 152 -17.42 24.26 -27.92
CA PHE A 152 -17.61 23.66 -26.60
C PHE A 152 -17.37 24.62 -25.44
N LYS A 153 -17.02 25.89 -25.74
CA LYS A 153 -16.70 26.93 -24.75
C LYS A 153 -15.66 26.44 -23.71
N ILE A 154 -14.73 25.59 -24.15
CA ILE A 154 -13.69 25.03 -23.29
C ILE A 154 -12.71 26.16 -22.96
N GLY A 155 -12.79 26.69 -21.74
CA GLY A 155 -11.77 27.55 -21.16
C GLY A 155 -11.77 28.99 -21.65
N ARG A 156 -12.81 29.77 -21.34
CA ARG A 156 -12.65 31.23 -21.15
C ARG A 156 -11.96 31.52 -19.81
N SER A 157 -10.77 30.95 -19.65
CA SER A 157 -9.77 31.28 -18.64
C SER A 157 -8.42 30.70 -19.10
N ALA A 158 -8.07 30.93 -20.37
CA ALA A 158 -6.75 30.62 -20.88
C ALA A 158 -5.84 31.82 -20.61
N GLY A 159 -5.00 31.70 -19.58
CA GLY A 159 -3.81 32.53 -19.44
C GLY A 159 -2.91 32.37 -20.67
N ALA A 160 -2.00 33.32 -20.86
CA ALA A 160 -1.07 33.38 -21.99
C ALA A 160 -0.43 32.02 -22.29
N VAL A 161 -0.29 31.71 -23.58
CA VAL A 161 0.42 30.54 -24.11
C VAL A 161 1.77 30.41 -23.41
N ARG A 162 1.97 29.29 -22.71
CA ARG A 162 3.21 29.00 -21.98
C ARG A 162 4.33 28.72 -22.98
N ASP A 163 5.45 29.40 -22.82
CA ASP A 163 6.71 29.08 -23.49
C ASP A 163 7.20 27.69 -23.02
N PRO A 164 7.42 26.71 -23.92
CA PRO A 164 7.88 25.38 -23.57
C PRO A 164 9.31 25.34 -22.97
N SER A 165 10.08 26.42 -23.09
CA SER A 165 11.39 26.54 -22.46
C SER A 165 11.33 26.92 -20.97
N GLN A 166 10.14 27.23 -20.44
CA GLN A 166 9.98 27.62 -19.04
C GLN A 166 9.53 26.43 -18.17
N PRO A 167 10.28 26.08 -17.10
CA PRO A 167 9.83 25.06 -16.16
C PRO A 167 8.50 25.49 -15.52
N ALA A 168 7.55 24.56 -15.46
CA ALA A 168 6.22 24.84 -14.94
C ALA A 168 6.30 25.38 -13.50
N PRO A 169 5.72 26.55 -13.18
CA PRO A 169 5.57 26.97 -11.80
C PRO A 169 4.80 25.93 -11.02
N VAL A 170 5.46 25.43 -9.98
CA VAL A 170 4.94 24.49 -9.00
C VAL A 170 3.84 25.21 -8.20
N PRO A 171 2.61 24.66 -8.11
CA PRO A 171 1.57 25.27 -7.30
C PRO A 171 2.04 25.39 -5.84
N GLY A 172 2.22 26.63 -5.37
CA GLY A 172 2.68 26.93 -4.01
C GLY A 172 3.88 27.89 -3.93
N ALA A 173 4.62 28.10 -5.02
CA ALA A 173 5.72 29.06 -5.06
C ALA A 173 5.21 30.50 -5.26
N THR A 174 4.48 31.03 -4.28
CA THR A 174 4.38 32.48 -4.12
C THR A 174 5.74 32.95 -3.64
N GLY A 175 6.34 33.91 -4.36
CA GLY A 175 7.69 34.46 -4.13
C GLY A 175 7.86 35.25 -2.83
N ALA A 176 7.31 34.75 -1.73
CA ALA A 176 7.76 35.15 -0.41
C ALA A 176 9.12 34.46 -0.15
N PRO A 177 10.14 35.17 0.36
CA PRO A 177 11.35 34.50 0.81
C PRO A 177 10.93 33.44 1.82
N SER A 178 11.31 32.18 1.57
CA SER A 178 11.02 31.05 2.44
C SER A 178 11.53 31.36 3.84
N ARG A 179 10.65 31.89 4.69
CA ARG A 179 10.94 32.05 6.11
C ARG A 179 11.13 30.64 6.63
N LYS A 180 12.33 30.35 7.17
CA LYS A 180 12.57 29.08 7.87
C LYS A 180 11.46 28.91 8.91
N PRO A 181 10.73 27.78 8.92
CA PRO A 181 9.67 27.56 9.90
C PRO A 181 10.27 27.71 11.31
N ASN A 182 9.60 28.46 12.17
CA ASN A 182 10.03 28.57 13.56
C ASN A 182 9.45 27.43 14.40
N ARG A 183 9.86 27.31 15.67
CA ARG A 183 9.34 26.29 16.60
C ARG A 183 7.82 26.28 16.69
N ALA A 184 7.19 27.45 16.69
CA ALA A 184 5.73 27.57 16.72
C ALA A 184 5.07 26.99 15.46
N ASP A 185 5.70 27.11 14.29
CA ASP A 185 5.24 26.51 13.05
C ASP A 185 5.34 24.98 13.10
N TYR A 186 6.38 24.42 13.72
CA TYR A 186 6.53 22.97 13.92
C TYR A 186 5.44 22.39 14.85
N ILE A 187 5.19 23.08 15.96
CA ILE A 187 4.12 22.70 16.90
C ILE A 187 2.76 22.77 16.18
N ARG A 188 2.54 23.82 15.37
CA ARG A 188 1.27 24.00 14.65
C ARG A 188 1.05 22.99 13.51
N LEU A 189 2.07 22.71 12.69
CA LEU A 189 1.95 21.81 11.52
C LEU A 189 1.97 20.34 11.92
N PHE A 190 2.81 19.97 12.87
CA PHE A 190 3.12 18.57 13.17
C PHE A 190 2.67 18.14 14.57
N GLY A 191 2.27 19.08 15.44
CA GLY A 191 1.87 18.76 16.83
C GLY A 191 3.03 18.28 17.70
N VAL A 192 4.27 18.41 17.21
CA VAL A 192 5.49 17.98 17.88
C VAL A 192 6.30 19.20 18.26
N ASP A 193 6.69 19.30 19.53
CA ASP A 193 7.64 20.29 20.00
C ASP A 193 9.07 19.79 19.76
N PRO A 194 9.84 20.42 18.85
CA PRO A 194 11.21 19.99 18.56
C PRO A 194 12.22 20.32 19.68
N GLY A 195 11.78 20.96 20.77
CA GLY A 195 12.61 21.29 21.93
C GLY A 195 13.45 22.56 21.73
N GLU A 196 14.06 23.05 22.82
CA GLU A 196 14.81 24.33 22.85
C GLU A 196 16.05 24.34 21.93
N ALA A 197 16.64 23.17 21.67
CA ALA A 197 17.76 23.01 20.74
C ALA A 197 17.42 23.42 19.29
N TYR A 198 16.14 23.42 18.92
CA TYR A 198 15.68 23.87 17.60
C TYR A 198 15.82 25.39 17.42
N ASP A 199 15.53 26.15 18.47
CA ASP A 199 15.65 27.61 18.45
C ASP A 199 17.14 28.04 18.38
N GLU A 200 18.03 27.30 19.06
CA GLU A 200 19.47 27.51 18.99
C GLU A 200 20.07 27.16 17.62
N GLN A 201 19.62 26.06 16.99
CA GLN A 201 20.05 25.66 15.64
C GLN A 201 19.59 26.61 14.53
N MET A 202 18.49 27.34 14.75
CA MET A 202 17.95 28.29 13.76
C MET A 202 18.43 29.74 13.97
N ALA A 203 19.12 30.01 15.09
CA ALA A 203 19.74 31.31 15.38
C ALA A 203 21.19 31.44 14.88
N ALA A 204 21.81 30.34 14.42
CA ALA A 204 23.13 30.29 13.78
C ALA A 204 23.04 30.39 12.24
#